data_AF-A0A916MEJ3-F1
#
_entry.id   AF-A0A916MEJ3-F1
#
_cell.length_a   1.000
_cell.length_b   1.000
_cell.length_c   1.000
_cell.angle_alpha   90.00
_cell.angle_beta   90.00
_cell.angle_gamma   90.00
#
_symmetry.space_group_name_H-M   'P 1'
#
loop_
_entity.id
_entity.type
_entity.pdbx_description
1 polymer ?
#
loop_
_entity_poly.entity_id
_entity_poly.type
_entity_poly.pdbx_seq_one_letter_code
_entity_poly.pdbx_strand_id
1 'polypeptide(L)'
;MKRFSRLLMLTTLSLTTALGAAAVPLDYDEALLGDLSSDTNAPTPVFFDVGANVVTGTTGQPLTGLYDNDVITFTLAPGQTLTRIDLLAYQPVGVNGTGSFMAIGAGAQIDKFNAAAHLGDALVSALGDVLPLLAAGTIYGAPGFTTPLGPGTYTWWFSEASTTIAYSVSFEVVPEPSTGLLVAAGLATLAARRRARQGLRA
;
A
#
# COMPACT_ATOMS: atom_id res chain seq x y z
N MET A 1 -25.65 -11.99 61.65
CA MET A 1 -25.33 -13.20 60.87
C MET A 1 -25.74 -13.00 59.41
N LYS A 2 -24.90 -13.43 58.45
CA LYS A 2 -25.10 -13.58 56.99
C LYS A 2 -25.00 -12.26 56.16
N ARG A 3 -23.80 -11.85 55.74
CA ARG A 3 -22.94 -12.29 54.59
C ARG A 3 -23.27 -11.52 53.30
N PHE A 4 -22.46 -10.48 53.04
CA PHE A 4 -22.36 -9.74 51.78
C PHE A 4 -21.92 -10.67 50.64
N SER A 5 -22.77 -10.82 49.62
CA SER A 5 -22.45 -11.51 48.36
C SER A 5 -21.39 -10.72 47.59
N ARG A 6 -20.16 -11.23 47.58
CA ARG A 6 -19.07 -10.76 46.71
C ARG A 6 -19.30 -11.30 45.30
N LEU A 7 -19.75 -10.42 44.40
CA LEU A 7 -19.86 -10.68 42.97
C LEU A 7 -18.44 -10.80 42.39
N LEU A 8 -17.99 -12.04 42.21
CA LEU A 8 -16.69 -12.38 41.60
C LEU A 8 -16.83 -12.23 40.08
N MET A 9 -16.51 -11.06 39.55
CA MET A 9 -16.49 -10.81 38.11
C MET A 9 -15.15 -11.31 37.55
N LEU A 10 -15.15 -12.56 37.06
CA LEU A 10 -14.00 -13.21 36.43
C LEU A 10 -14.00 -12.84 34.94
N THR A 11 -13.30 -11.77 34.57
CA THR A 11 -13.02 -11.44 33.16
C THR A 11 -11.76 -12.19 32.72
N THR A 12 -11.95 -13.32 32.06
CA THR A 12 -10.90 -14.06 31.36
C THR A 12 -10.53 -13.31 30.08
N LEU A 13 -9.36 -12.66 30.07
CA LEU A 13 -8.78 -12.06 28.88
C LEU A 13 -8.01 -13.15 28.12
N SER A 14 -8.64 -13.77 27.14
CA SER A 14 -8.01 -14.75 26.25
C SER A 14 -7.05 -14.05 25.31
N LEU A 15 -5.75 -14.09 25.61
CA LEU A 15 -4.70 -13.59 24.73
C LEU A 15 -4.39 -14.67 23.67
N THR A 16 -5.13 -14.69 22.58
CA THR A 16 -4.81 -15.52 21.41
C THR A 16 -3.59 -14.95 20.71
N THR A 17 -2.42 -15.51 20.97
CA THR A 17 -1.21 -15.30 20.16
C THR A 17 -1.40 -16.01 18.81
N ALA A 18 -1.79 -15.26 17.78
CA ALA A 18 -1.75 -15.78 16.42
C ALA A 18 -0.28 -15.97 16.02
N LEU A 19 0.14 -17.22 15.81
CA LEU A 19 1.36 -17.54 15.08
C LEU A 19 1.13 -17.05 13.64
N GLY A 20 1.58 -15.83 13.33
CA GLY A 20 1.51 -15.28 11.98
C GLY A 20 2.35 -16.13 11.04
N ALA A 21 1.79 -16.47 9.87
CA ALA A 21 2.60 -16.97 8.76
C ALA A 21 3.73 -15.96 8.49
N ALA A 22 4.93 -16.46 8.16
CA ALA A 22 6.01 -15.58 7.73
C ALA A 22 5.54 -14.84 6.48
N ALA A 23 5.63 -13.51 6.49
CA ALA A 23 5.29 -12.72 5.33
C ALA A 23 6.22 -13.08 4.17
N VAL A 24 5.66 -13.28 2.99
CA VAL A 24 6.41 -13.55 1.75
C VAL A 24 6.06 -12.44 0.77
N PRO A 25 6.87 -11.36 0.74
CA PRO A 25 6.64 -10.27 -0.21
C PRO A 25 6.64 -10.77 -1.65
N LEU A 26 5.84 -10.11 -2.49
CA LEU A 26 5.77 -10.38 -3.91
C LEU A 26 7.15 -10.12 -4.56
N ASP A 27 7.50 -10.98 -5.51
CA ASP A 27 8.58 -10.75 -6.47
C ASP A 27 8.04 -11.11 -7.87
N TYR A 28 7.50 -10.12 -8.57
CA TYR A 28 6.91 -10.28 -9.90
C TYR A 28 7.91 -9.86 -10.97
N ASP A 29 8.23 -10.78 -11.88
CA ASP A 29 9.09 -10.55 -13.04
C ASP A 29 8.33 -10.97 -14.30
N GLU A 30 8.01 -10.02 -15.18
CA GLU A 30 7.30 -10.28 -16.44
C GLU A 30 8.04 -11.28 -17.34
N ALA A 31 9.37 -11.35 -17.27
CA ALA A 31 10.16 -12.30 -18.04
C ALA A 31 9.93 -13.76 -17.60
N LEU A 32 9.40 -13.97 -16.38
CA LEU A 32 9.16 -15.28 -15.79
C LEU A 32 7.68 -15.61 -15.63
N LEU A 33 6.86 -14.62 -15.24
CA LEU A 33 5.46 -14.78 -14.86
C LEU A 33 4.49 -14.34 -15.96
N GLY A 34 4.99 -13.71 -17.01
CA GLY A 34 4.21 -13.19 -18.12
C GLY A 34 3.90 -11.71 -17.98
N ASP A 35 3.49 -11.14 -19.11
CA ASP A 35 3.18 -9.73 -19.30
C ASP A 35 2.11 -9.24 -18.34
N LEU A 36 2.30 -8.05 -17.77
CA LEU A 36 1.27 -7.31 -17.07
C LEU A 36 0.23 -6.80 -18.07
N SER A 37 -0.96 -6.51 -17.55
CA SER A 37 -2.04 -6.04 -18.40
C SER A 37 -1.83 -4.61 -18.84
N SER A 38 -1.95 -4.36 -20.15
CA SER A 38 -2.05 -3.02 -20.73
C SER A 38 -3.48 -2.44 -20.76
N ASP A 39 -4.48 -3.18 -20.24
CA ASP A 39 -5.87 -2.72 -20.14
C ASP A 39 -6.18 -2.21 -18.74
N THR A 40 -6.44 -0.91 -18.62
CA THR A 40 -6.80 -0.28 -17.34
C THR A 40 -8.18 -0.70 -16.81
N ASN A 41 -8.99 -1.40 -17.62
CA ASN A 41 -10.25 -2.04 -17.19
C ASN A 41 -10.06 -3.51 -16.80
N ALA A 42 -8.89 -4.10 -17.03
CA ALA A 42 -8.58 -5.46 -16.59
C ALA A 42 -7.13 -5.55 -16.08
N PRO A 43 -6.76 -4.85 -14.98
CA PRO A 43 -5.41 -4.91 -14.44
C PRO A 43 -5.00 -6.32 -14.00
N THR A 44 -3.70 -6.62 -14.03
CA THR A 44 -3.16 -7.87 -13.49
C THR A 44 -3.29 -7.88 -11.97
N PRO A 45 -3.98 -8.86 -11.35
CA PRO A 45 -4.08 -8.93 -9.90
C PRO A 45 -2.75 -9.40 -9.30
N VAL A 46 -2.25 -8.66 -8.32
CA VAL A 46 -1.07 -9.03 -7.52
C VAL A 46 -1.41 -8.98 -6.03
N PHE A 47 -0.70 -9.80 -5.25
CA PHE A 47 -0.94 -9.96 -3.81
C PHE A 47 0.30 -9.50 -3.05
N PHE A 48 0.19 -8.33 -2.41
CA PHE A 48 1.25 -7.84 -1.55
C PHE A 48 1.16 -8.48 -0.17
N ASP A 49 2.33 -8.73 0.40
CA ASP A 49 2.50 -9.09 1.80
C ASP A 49 3.30 -8.01 2.53
N VAL A 50 3.43 -8.12 3.84
CA VAL A 50 4.26 -7.21 4.64
C VAL A 50 5.73 -7.31 4.21
N GLY A 51 6.32 -6.15 3.90
CA GLY A 51 7.70 -5.98 3.43
C GLY A 51 7.76 -5.32 2.05
N ALA A 52 8.90 -5.50 1.40
CA ALA A 52 9.19 -4.94 0.07
C ALA A 52 8.68 -5.87 -1.03
N ASN A 53 7.61 -5.46 -1.71
CA ASN A 53 6.99 -6.20 -2.81
C ASN A 53 7.52 -5.65 -4.14
N VAL A 54 8.24 -6.46 -4.91
CA VAL A 54 8.91 -6.00 -6.14
C VAL A 54 8.10 -6.39 -7.37
N VAL A 55 8.01 -5.46 -8.31
CA VAL A 55 7.48 -5.67 -9.66
C VAL A 55 8.54 -5.18 -10.66
N THR A 56 8.94 -6.06 -11.57
CA THR A 56 9.95 -5.82 -12.60
C THR A 56 9.35 -6.15 -13.97
N GLY A 57 9.56 -5.25 -14.93
CA GLY A 57 8.89 -5.33 -16.21
C GLY A 57 9.46 -4.42 -17.29
N THR A 58 8.78 -4.41 -18.43
CA THR A 58 9.04 -3.50 -19.54
C THR A 58 7.76 -2.81 -19.96
N THR A 59 7.81 -1.50 -20.19
CA THR A 59 6.63 -0.73 -20.58
C THR A 59 6.95 0.26 -21.69
N GLY A 60 5.92 0.76 -22.37
CA GLY A 60 5.99 1.92 -23.24
C GLY A 60 5.71 1.67 -24.71
N GLN A 61 6.16 2.58 -25.58
CA GLN A 61 5.85 2.52 -27.02
C GLN A 61 6.92 1.75 -27.82
N PRO A 62 6.65 0.51 -28.28
CA PRO A 62 7.58 -0.18 -29.17
C PRO A 62 7.58 0.46 -30.56
N LEU A 63 8.67 0.26 -31.32
CA LEU A 63 8.78 0.70 -32.72
C LEU A 63 7.68 0.11 -33.62
N THR A 64 7.20 -1.08 -33.26
CA THR A 64 6.11 -1.79 -33.91
C THR A 64 5.26 -2.47 -32.84
N GLY A 65 3.95 -2.24 -32.82
CA GLY A 65 3.05 -2.88 -31.87
C GLY A 65 2.05 -1.91 -31.25
N LEU A 66 1.30 -2.42 -30.28
CA LEU A 66 0.45 -1.60 -29.43
C LEU A 66 1.29 -0.96 -28.33
N TYR A 67 0.77 0.15 -27.81
CA TYR A 67 1.35 0.85 -26.69
C TYR A 67 1.20 -0.01 -25.43
N ASP A 68 2.33 -0.27 -24.77
CA ASP A 68 2.38 -1.13 -23.61
C ASP A 68 2.25 -0.30 -22.34
N ASN A 69 1.28 -0.68 -21.51
CA ASN A 69 1.03 -0.08 -20.22
C ASN A 69 1.11 -1.20 -19.20
N ASP A 70 1.56 -0.86 -18.01
CA ASP A 70 1.68 -1.86 -16.97
C ASP A 70 0.71 -1.47 -15.88
N VAL A 71 -0.36 -2.27 -15.78
CA VAL A 71 -1.45 -1.99 -14.86
C VAL A 71 -1.66 -3.18 -13.95
N ILE A 72 -1.44 -2.96 -12.64
CA ILE A 72 -1.69 -3.96 -11.60
C ILE A 72 -2.81 -3.49 -10.68
N THR A 73 -3.54 -4.44 -10.12
CA THR A 73 -4.43 -4.21 -8.98
C THR A 73 -3.97 -5.00 -7.77
N PHE A 74 -4.01 -4.35 -6.61
CA PHE A 74 -3.64 -4.96 -5.34
C PHE A 74 -4.59 -4.51 -4.23
N THR A 75 -4.62 -5.26 -3.13
CA THR A 75 -5.42 -4.91 -1.94
C THR A 75 -4.54 -4.87 -0.71
N LEU A 76 -4.60 -3.75 0.01
CA LEU A 76 -4.04 -3.61 1.35
C LEU A 76 -5.12 -4.04 2.35
N ALA A 77 -4.84 -5.10 3.10
CA ALA A 77 -5.76 -5.63 4.10
C ALA A 77 -5.89 -4.67 5.30
N PRO A 78 -6.95 -4.81 6.13
CA PRO A 78 -7.05 -4.06 7.39
C PRO A 78 -5.79 -4.24 8.24
N GLY A 79 -5.21 -3.12 8.70
CA GLY A 79 -3.96 -3.14 9.46
C GLY A 79 -2.70 -3.21 8.59
N GLN A 80 -2.78 -3.01 7.28
CA GLN A 80 -1.63 -2.78 6.39
C GLN A 80 -1.66 -1.36 5.83
N THR A 81 -0.48 -0.77 5.68
CA THR A 81 -0.28 0.52 5.00
C THR A 81 0.88 0.42 4.00
N LEU A 82 0.71 1.01 2.82
CA LEU A 82 1.79 1.21 1.86
C LEU A 82 2.49 2.53 2.18
N THR A 83 3.76 2.43 2.55
CA THR A 83 4.53 3.57 3.07
C THR A 83 5.47 4.19 2.07
N ARG A 84 5.93 3.42 1.08
CA ARG A 84 6.86 3.87 0.03
C ARG A 84 6.58 3.14 -1.27
N ILE A 85 6.86 3.83 -2.37
CA ILE A 85 6.95 3.23 -3.70
C ILE A 85 8.32 3.61 -4.24
N ASP A 86 9.26 2.69 -4.17
CA ASP A 86 10.65 2.94 -4.56
C ASP A 86 10.89 2.47 -5.99
N LEU A 87 11.22 3.42 -6.86
CA LEU A 87 11.70 3.10 -8.20
C LEU A 87 13.18 2.67 -8.10
N LEU A 88 13.42 1.37 -8.22
CA LEU A 88 14.72 0.73 -7.98
C LEU A 88 15.63 0.77 -9.20
N ALA A 89 15.05 0.45 -10.36
CA ALA A 89 15.74 0.49 -11.64
C ALA A 89 14.80 1.13 -12.66
N TYR A 90 15.33 2.08 -13.43
CA TYR A 90 14.55 2.84 -14.40
C TYR A 90 15.52 3.69 -15.22
N GLN A 91 15.33 3.71 -16.54
CA GLN A 91 16.00 4.66 -17.42
C GLN A 91 14.96 5.66 -17.93
N PRO A 92 14.89 6.87 -17.35
CA PRO A 92 13.94 7.87 -17.79
C PRO A 92 14.21 8.25 -19.24
N VAL A 93 13.20 8.05 -20.09
CA VAL A 93 13.20 8.62 -21.43
C VAL A 93 12.22 9.77 -21.46
N GLY A 94 10.93 9.52 -21.19
CA GLY A 94 9.87 10.53 -21.14
C GLY A 94 9.72 11.35 -22.42
N VAL A 95 8.52 11.89 -22.70
CA VAL A 95 8.37 12.77 -23.87
C VAL A 95 9.17 14.04 -23.60
N ASN A 96 10.23 14.26 -24.39
CA ASN A 96 11.20 15.35 -24.20
C ASN A 96 11.94 15.34 -22.84
N GLY A 97 12.19 14.17 -22.24
CA GLY A 97 12.95 14.09 -20.98
C GLY A 97 12.15 14.46 -19.73
N THR A 98 10.82 14.47 -19.81
CA THR A 98 9.94 14.88 -18.71
C THR A 98 9.62 13.77 -17.70
N GLY A 99 10.05 12.53 -18.00
CA GLY A 99 9.77 11.33 -17.20
C GLY A 99 8.62 10.48 -17.76
N SER A 100 8.47 9.28 -17.21
CA SER A 100 7.37 8.35 -17.49
C SER A 100 6.17 8.69 -16.63
N PHE A 101 4.99 8.34 -17.11
CA PHE A 101 3.75 8.55 -16.38
C PHE A 101 3.55 7.44 -15.32
N MET A 102 3.11 7.85 -14.13
CA MET A 102 2.70 6.93 -13.07
C MET A 102 1.43 7.46 -12.39
N ALA A 103 0.49 6.57 -12.09
CA ALA A 103 -0.72 6.91 -11.37
C ALA A 103 -1.17 5.80 -10.40
N ILE A 104 -1.94 6.22 -9.39
CA ILE A 104 -2.68 5.35 -8.49
C ILE A 104 -4.15 5.73 -8.56
N GLY A 105 -5.02 4.73 -8.72
CA GLY A 105 -6.48 4.85 -8.66
C GLY A 105 -7.04 4.07 -7.48
N ALA A 106 -8.19 4.54 -6.96
CA ALA A 106 -8.98 3.77 -6.01
C ALA A 106 -9.78 2.69 -6.74
N GLY A 107 -9.84 1.49 -6.18
CA GLY A 107 -10.57 0.36 -6.75
C GLY A 107 -9.71 -0.52 -7.67
N ALA A 108 -10.39 -1.45 -8.35
CA ALA A 108 -9.75 -2.51 -9.14
C ALA A 108 -9.48 -2.12 -10.62
N GLN A 109 -9.76 -0.87 -10.98
CA GLN A 109 -9.56 -0.31 -12.32
C GLN A 109 -9.11 1.15 -12.19
N ILE A 110 -8.55 1.71 -13.26
CA ILE A 110 -8.21 3.13 -13.34
C ILE A 110 -8.68 3.72 -14.67
N ASP A 111 -9.28 4.91 -14.64
CA ASP A 111 -9.77 5.58 -15.84
C ASP A 111 -8.62 6.33 -16.53
N LYS A 112 -8.11 5.77 -17.64
CA LYS A 112 -7.02 6.38 -18.40
C LYS A 112 -7.37 7.71 -19.09
N PHE A 113 -8.64 8.04 -19.21
CA PHE A 113 -9.12 9.25 -19.89
C PHE A 113 -9.55 10.35 -18.92
N ASN A 114 -9.57 10.08 -17.61
CA ASN A 114 -10.00 11.02 -16.59
C ASN A 114 -9.04 11.02 -15.40
N ALA A 115 -7.97 11.81 -15.50
CA ALA A 115 -7.00 11.95 -14.42
C ALA A 115 -7.59 12.51 -13.11
N ALA A 116 -8.65 13.31 -13.19
CA ALA A 116 -9.36 13.78 -12.00
C ALA A 116 -10.07 12.65 -11.21
N ALA A 117 -10.22 11.46 -11.81
CA ALA A 117 -10.71 10.26 -11.16
C ALA A 117 -9.58 9.39 -10.55
N HIS A 118 -8.31 9.74 -10.75
CA HIS A 118 -7.19 9.08 -10.07
C HIS A 118 -7.15 9.50 -8.60
N LEU A 119 -6.42 8.76 -7.76
CA LEU A 119 -6.05 9.25 -6.43
C LEU A 119 -4.85 10.19 -6.52
N GLY A 120 -3.86 9.82 -7.33
CA GLY A 120 -2.64 10.59 -7.54
C GLY A 120 -1.98 10.24 -8.86
N ASP A 121 -1.35 11.24 -9.49
CA ASP A 121 -0.63 11.11 -10.74
C ASP A 121 0.70 11.90 -10.67
N ALA A 122 1.68 11.44 -11.45
CA ALA A 122 2.99 12.07 -11.53
C ALA A 122 3.72 11.70 -12.83
N LEU A 123 4.68 12.56 -13.21
CA LEU A 123 5.77 12.18 -14.11
C LEU A 123 6.99 11.85 -13.26
N VAL A 124 7.51 10.64 -13.38
CA VAL A 124 8.66 10.15 -12.62
C VAL A 124 9.91 10.17 -13.51
N SER A 125 10.97 10.84 -13.05
CA SER A 125 12.20 11.01 -13.82
C SER A 125 13.47 10.65 -13.04
N ALA A 126 13.32 10.10 -11.83
CA ALA A 126 14.41 9.75 -10.94
C ALA A 126 14.08 8.52 -10.10
N LEU A 127 15.12 7.82 -9.64
CA LEU A 127 15.01 6.69 -8.72
C LEU A 127 14.66 7.16 -7.30
N GLY A 128 14.16 6.23 -6.49
CA GLY A 128 13.80 6.46 -5.08
C GLY A 128 12.30 6.51 -4.84
N ASP A 129 11.90 7.03 -3.67
CA ASP A 129 10.51 7.02 -3.23
C ASP A 129 9.67 8.07 -3.98
N VAL A 130 8.72 7.58 -4.78
CA VAL A 130 7.81 8.39 -5.58
C VAL A 130 6.41 8.52 -4.97
N LEU A 131 6.13 7.85 -3.84
CA LEU A 131 4.81 7.91 -3.22
C LEU A 131 4.41 9.35 -2.80
N PRO A 132 5.30 10.18 -2.21
CA PRO A 132 4.98 11.57 -1.92
C PRO A 132 4.70 12.42 -3.17
N LEU A 133 5.33 12.08 -4.30
CA LEU A 133 5.10 12.78 -5.57
C LEU A 133 3.71 12.45 -6.13
N LEU A 134 3.32 11.18 -6.12
CA LEU A 134 1.97 10.74 -6.49
C LEU A 134 0.90 11.35 -5.58
N ALA A 135 1.17 11.38 -4.27
CA ALA A 135 0.28 11.95 -3.27
C ALA A 135 -0.03 13.44 -3.50
N ALA A 136 0.89 14.17 -4.12
CA ALA A 136 0.69 15.57 -4.46
C ALA A 136 -0.24 15.79 -5.68
N GLY A 137 -0.43 14.79 -6.54
CA GLY A 137 -1.39 14.81 -7.67
C GLY A 137 -1.18 15.94 -8.67
N THR A 138 0.07 16.17 -9.12
CA THR A 138 0.46 17.47 -9.66
C THR A 138 0.36 17.65 -11.17
N ILE A 139 0.12 16.60 -11.96
CA ILE A 139 0.32 16.69 -13.41
C ILE A 139 -0.98 16.85 -14.18
N TYR A 140 -1.97 15.98 -13.95
CA TYR A 140 -3.19 15.96 -14.78
C TYR A 140 -4.48 16.22 -13.99
N GLY A 141 -4.35 16.74 -12.77
CA GLY A 141 -5.49 17.20 -11.97
C GLY A 141 -6.09 16.14 -11.06
N ALA A 142 -5.33 15.07 -10.75
CA ALA A 142 -5.66 14.20 -9.64
C ALA A 142 -5.83 15.01 -8.33
N PRO A 143 -6.77 14.65 -7.46
CA PRO A 143 -7.03 15.35 -6.20
C PRO A 143 -5.89 15.22 -5.18
N GLY A 144 -4.99 14.25 -5.37
CA GLY A 144 -3.98 13.88 -4.40
C GLY A 144 -4.54 13.04 -3.25
N PHE A 145 -3.64 12.55 -2.40
CA PHE A 145 -3.99 11.77 -1.21
C PHE A 145 -2.96 11.99 -0.09
N THR A 146 -3.25 11.51 1.10
CA THR A 146 -2.33 11.57 2.24
C THR A 146 -1.52 10.28 2.36
N THR A 147 -0.21 10.39 2.51
CA THR A 147 0.65 9.23 2.81
C THR A 147 0.65 8.92 4.32
N PRO A 148 0.80 7.64 4.72
CA PRO A 148 0.86 6.45 3.87
C PRO A 148 -0.54 6.06 3.33
N LEU A 149 -0.56 5.24 2.28
CA LEU A 149 -1.81 4.73 1.71
C LEU A 149 -2.36 3.61 2.59
N GLY A 150 -3.56 3.81 3.14
CA GLY A 150 -4.20 2.88 4.07
C GLY A 150 -4.89 1.68 3.42
N PRO A 151 -5.60 0.85 4.21
CA PRO A 151 -6.33 -0.31 3.71
C PRO A 151 -7.31 0.03 2.60
N GLY A 152 -7.40 -0.84 1.59
CA GLY A 152 -8.23 -0.62 0.42
C GLY A 152 -7.73 -1.39 -0.80
N THR A 153 -8.55 -1.41 -1.85
CA THR A 153 -8.14 -1.92 -3.17
C THR A 153 -7.70 -0.74 -4.02
N TYR A 154 -6.57 -0.89 -4.69
CA TYR A 154 -5.96 0.13 -5.52
C TYR A 154 -5.53 -0.46 -6.86
N THR A 155 -5.39 0.43 -7.83
CA THR A 155 -4.80 0.13 -9.13
C THR A 155 -3.61 1.04 -9.32
N TRP A 156 -2.48 0.47 -9.71
CA TRP A 156 -1.27 1.21 -10.09
C TRP A 156 -1.07 1.09 -11.60
N TRP A 157 -0.75 2.20 -12.22
CA TRP A 157 -0.50 2.30 -13.65
C TRP A 157 0.84 2.97 -13.89
N PHE A 158 1.69 2.33 -14.67
CA PHE A 158 2.95 2.87 -15.15
C PHE A 158 3.03 2.82 -16.68
N SER A 159 3.65 3.84 -17.28
CA SER A 159 3.64 3.99 -18.72
C SER A 159 4.75 4.92 -19.24
N GLU A 160 5.44 4.50 -20.31
CA GLU A 160 6.43 5.32 -21.01
C GLU A 160 6.00 5.67 -22.44
N ALA A 161 5.84 6.96 -22.70
CA ALA A 161 5.28 7.42 -23.97
C ALA A 161 6.26 7.47 -25.15
N SER A 162 7.57 7.33 -24.92
CA SER A 162 8.59 7.63 -25.94
C SER A 162 9.20 6.40 -26.59
N THR A 163 9.46 5.36 -25.79
CA THR A 163 10.11 4.12 -26.23
C THR A 163 9.83 3.03 -25.21
N THR A 164 10.04 1.77 -25.57
CA THR A 164 10.08 0.70 -24.58
C THR A 164 11.26 0.90 -23.62
N ILE A 165 10.98 0.80 -22.32
CA ILE A 165 11.98 0.86 -21.24
C ILE A 165 11.79 -0.33 -20.30
N ALA A 166 12.85 -0.71 -19.60
CA ALA A 166 12.77 -1.64 -18.47
C ALA A 166 12.71 -0.87 -17.15
N TYR A 167 11.99 -1.42 -16.18
CA TYR A 167 11.90 -0.86 -14.84
C TYR A 167 11.82 -1.95 -13.75
N SER A 168 12.08 -1.53 -12.52
CA SER A 168 11.84 -2.31 -11.30
C SER A 168 11.37 -1.36 -10.21
N VAL A 169 10.27 -1.68 -9.56
CA VAL A 169 9.62 -0.88 -8.52
C VAL A 169 9.33 -1.75 -7.29
N SER A 170 9.52 -1.18 -6.10
CA SER A 170 9.23 -1.84 -4.82
C SER A 170 8.12 -1.10 -4.07
N PHE A 171 7.14 -1.85 -3.59
CA PHE A 171 6.04 -1.39 -2.75
C PHE A 171 6.27 -1.83 -1.30
N GLU A 172 6.56 -0.87 -0.41
CA GLU A 172 6.86 -1.16 1.00
C GLU A 172 5.58 -1.16 1.83
N VAL A 173 5.08 -2.35 2.15
CA VAL A 173 3.88 -2.56 2.96
C VAL A 173 4.28 -2.88 4.39
N VAL A 174 3.81 -2.09 5.34
CA VAL A 174 4.07 -2.32 6.77
C VAL A 174 2.76 -2.60 7.51
N PRO A 175 2.79 -3.30 8.66
CA PRO A 175 1.65 -3.36 9.54
C PRO A 175 1.35 -1.95 10.07
N GLU A 176 0.08 -1.57 10.14
CA GLU A 176 -0.33 -0.37 10.85
C GLU A 176 0.18 -0.44 12.30
N PRO A 177 0.67 0.67 12.87
CA PRO A 177 0.99 0.72 14.29
C PRO A 177 -0.23 0.27 15.07
N SER A 178 -0.13 -0.88 15.75
CA SER A 178 -1.26 -1.53 16.42
C SER A 178 -1.91 -0.60 17.46
N THR A 179 -2.88 0.19 17.02
CA THR A 179 -3.74 1.01 17.86
C THR A 179 -4.43 0.16 18.92
N GLY A 180 -4.69 -1.11 18.60
CA GLY A 180 -5.15 -2.13 19.57
C GLY A 180 -4.19 -2.36 20.75
N LEU A 181 -2.87 -2.42 20.53
CA LEU A 181 -1.90 -2.54 21.63
C LEU A 181 -1.85 -1.26 22.47
N LEU A 182 -1.98 -0.10 21.84
CA LEU A 182 -2.04 1.18 22.56
C LEU A 182 -3.31 1.29 23.42
N VAL A 183 -4.46 0.87 22.88
CA VAL A 183 -5.73 0.81 23.63
C VAL A 183 -5.63 -0.23 24.75
N ALA A 184 -5.08 -1.41 24.49
CA ALA A 184 -4.90 -2.45 25.51
C ALA A 184 -3.95 -1.99 26.63
N ALA A 185 -2.85 -1.32 26.29
CA ALA A 185 -1.94 -0.71 27.26
C ALA A 185 -2.63 0.41 28.05
N GLY A 186 -3.43 1.26 27.38
CA GLY A 186 -4.25 2.28 28.03
C GLY A 186 -5.26 1.69 29.02
N LEU A 187 -5.96 0.64 28.66
CA LEU A 187 -6.90 -0.05 29.54
C LEU A 187 -6.18 -0.75 30.71
N ALA A 188 -5.04 -1.38 30.45
CA ALA A 188 -4.22 -2.02 31.47
C ALA A 188 -3.71 -1.01 32.51
N THR A 189 -3.23 0.17 32.07
CA THR A 189 -2.77 1.23 32.96
C THR A 189 -3.91 1.82 33.80
N LEU A 190 -5.11 2.02 33.22
CA LEU A 190 -6.30 2.46 33.96
C LEU A 190 -6.74 1.43 35.02
N ALA A 191 -6.72 0.14 34.68
CA ALA A 191 -7.06 -0.93 35.61
C ALA A 191 -6.06 -1.02 36.78
N ALA A 192 -4.75 -0.90 36.50
CA ALA A 192 -3.71 -0.89 37.52
C ALA A 192 -3.86 0.32 38.48
N ARG A 193 -4.12 1.52 37.95
CA ARG A 193 -4.36 2.73 38.76
C ARG A 193 -5.59 2.61 39.66
N ARG A 194 -6.66 1.97 39.19
CA ARG A 194 -7.87 1.74 39.99
C ARG A 194 -7.59 0.82 41.18
N ARG A 195 -6.81 -0.24 41.00
CA ARG A 195 -6.42 -1.17 42.08
C ARG A 195 -5.54 -0.49 43.13
N ALA A 196 -4.57 0.32 42.72
CA ALA A 196 -3.70 1.05 43.65
C ALA A 196 -4.49 2.02 44.55
N ARG A 197 -5.50 2.72 44.02
CA ARG A 197 -6.35 3.63 44.81
C ARG A 197 -7.24 2.93 45.83
N GLN A 198 -7.66 1.69 45.55
CA GLN A 198 -8.49 0.91 46.47
C GLN A 198 -7.67 0.31 47.62
N GLY A 199 -6.39 -0.01 47.39
CA GLY A 199 -5.47 -0.47 48.44
C GLY A 199 -5.08 0.61 49.45
N LEU A 200 -5.13 1.90 49.07
CA LEU A 200 -4.79 3.03 49.97
C LEU A 200 -5.92 3.43 50.94
N ARG A 201 -7.10 2.82 50.82
CA ARG A 201 -8.30 3.13 51.63
C ARG A 201 -8.67 2.00 52.62
N ALA A 202 -7.83 0.98 52.74
CA ALA A 202 -7.93 -0.09 53.72
C ALA A 202 -6.87 0.11 54.81
#